data_AF-A0A7J8YN29-F1
#
_entry.id   AF-A0A7J8YN29-F1
#
_cell.length_a   1.000
_cell.length_b   1.000
_cell.length_c   1.000
_cell.angle_alpha   90.00
_cell.angle_beta   90.00
_cell.angle_gamma   90.00
#
_symmetry.space_group_name_H-M   'P 1'
#
loop_
_entity.id
_entity.type
_entity.pdbx_description
1 polymer ?
#
loop_
_entity_poly.entity_id
_entity_poly.type
_entity_poly.pdbx_seq_one_letter_code
_entity_poly.pdbx_strand_id
1 'polypeptide(L)' 'MQGYNITNSLLKACLLENGGEIHGEDHVKMHDVICDMVLWITHEFETTENNLFVKVGAKLFEEPDVKA' A
#
# COMPACT_ATOMS: atom_id res chain seq x y z
N MET A 1 -16.85 -7.60 -4.82
CA MET A 1 -17.03 -7.93 -3.39
C MET A 1 -15.79 -8.53 -2.72
N GLN A 2 -14.84 -9.15 -3.44
CA GLN A 2 -13.64 -9.73 -2.82
C GLN A 2 -12.67 -8.70 -2.19
N GLY A 3 -12.49 -7.52 -2.82
CA GLY A 3 -11.56 -6.50 -2.31
C GLY A 3 -11.89 -5.99 -0.91
N TYR A 4 -13.16 -5.67 -0.64
CA TYR A 4 -13.63 -5.24 0.70
C TYR A 4 -13.39 -6.31 1.78
N ASN A 5 -13.41 -7.59 1.42
CA ASN A 5 -13.14 -8.66 2.37
C ASN A 5 -11.65 -8.71 2.76
N ILE A 6 -10.75 -8.41 1.82
CA ILE A 6 -9.30 -8.40 2.05
C ILE A 6 -8.93 -7.20 2.93
N THR A 7 -9.37 -5.98 2.58
CA THR A 7 -9.08 -4.79 3.39
C THR A 7 -9.64 -4.91 4.81
N ASN A 8 -10.86 -5.42 4.98
CA ASN A 8 -11.43 -5.64 6.32
C ASN A 8 -10.67 -6.73 7.11
N SER A 9 -10.17 -7.77 6.45
CA SER A 9 -9.35 -8.81 7.11
C SER A 9 -8.01 -8.25 7.57
N LEU A 10 -7.36 -7.43 6.74
CA LEU A 10 -6.10 -6.76 7.08
C LEU A 10 -6.28 -5.72 8.19
N LEU A 11 -7.41 -5.00 8.20
CA LEU A 11 -7.79 -4.08 9.28
C LEU A 11 -7.96 -4.84 10.61
N LYS A 12 -8.66 -5.99 10.59
CA LYS A 12 -8.83 -6.85 11.77
C LYS A 12 -7.53 -7.49 12.26
N ALA A 13 -6.58 -7.72 11.36
CA ALA A 13 -5.25 -8.24 11.69
C ALA A 13 -4.27 -7.13 12.14
N CYS A 14 -4.72 -5.88 12.27
CA CYS A 14 -3.89 -4.72 12.61
C CYS A 14 -2.75 -4.45 11.61
N LEU A 15 -2.90 -4.88 10.36
CA LEU A 15 -1.97 -4.58 9.26
C LEU A 15 -2.37 -3.29 8.51
N LEU A 16 -3.63 -2.89 8.63
CA LEU A 16 -4.17 -1.62 8.17
C LEU A 16 -4.84 -0.88 9.33
N GLU A 17 -4.74 0.44 9.31
CA GLU A 17 -5.45 1.35 10.20
C GLU A 17 -6.51 2.14 9.42
N ASN A 18 -7.54 2.63 10.12
CA ASN A 18 -8.54 3.50 9.51
C ASN A 18 -7.89 4.85 9.17
N GLY A 19 -7.89 5.20 7.89
CA GLY A 19 -7.35 6.46 7.37
C GLY A 19 -8.32 7.63 7.47
N GLY A 20 -9.58 7.37 7.83
CA GLY A 20 -10.68 8.33 7.85
C GLY A 20 -11.39 8.44 6.50
N GLU A 21 -12.42 9.27 6.45
CA GLU A 21 -13.16 9.57 5.23
C GLU A 21 -12.48 10.71 4.46
N ILE A 22 -12.21 10.49 3.18
CA ILE A 22 -11.64 11.50 2.27
C ILE A 22 -12.51 11.53 1.01
N HIS A 23 -13.07 12.70 0.70
CA HIS A 23 -13.97 12.90 -0.46
C HIS A 23 -15.23 12.02 -0.49
N GLY A 24 -15.77 11.62 0.67
CA GLY A 24 -16.97 10.78 0.73
C GLY A 24 -16.68 9.27 0.70
N GLU A 25 -15.41 8.87 0.73
CA GLU A 25 -14.98 7.48 0.69
C GLU A 25 -14.15 7.14 1.93
N ASP A 26 -14.32 5.93 2.46
CA ASP A 26 -13.51 5.40 3.57
C ASP A 26 -12.13 4.97 3.08
N HIS A 27 -11.07 5.47 3.71
CA HIS A 27 -9.69 5.13 3.40
C HIS A 27 -9.05 4.32 4.52
N VAL A 28 -8.03 3.54 4.15
CA VAL A 28 -7.19 2.77 5.08
C VAL A 28 -5.73 3.10 4.81
N LYS A 29 -4.89 3.00 5.84
CA LYS A 29 -3.44 3.25 5.75
C LYS A 29 -2.67 2.06 6.29
N MET A 30 -1.44 1.86 5.83
CA MET A 30 -0.49 0.92 6.43
C MET A 30 0.40 1.67 7.41
N HIS A 31 0.80 1.01 8.50
CA HIS A 31 1.88 1.51 9.34
C HIS A 31 3.20 1.43 8.57
N ASP A 32 4.10 2.40 8.79
CA ASP A 32 5.41 2.46 8.11
C ASP A 32 6.19 1.14 8.25
N VAL A 33 6.19 0.54 9.45
CA VAL A 33 6.84 -0.76 9.70
C VAL A 33 6.26 -1.91 8.87
N ILE A 34 4.96 -1.92 8.60
CA ILE A 34 4.32 -2.93 7.77
C ILE A 34 4.65 -2.67 6.30
N CYS A 35 4.69 -1.40 5.89
CA CYS A 35 5.07 -1.02 4.54
C CYS A 35 6.52 -1.45 4.23
N ASP A 36 7.45 -1.21 5.16
CA ASP A 36 8.85 -1.62 5.04
C ASP A 36 9.01 -3.15 4.96
N MET A 37 8.25 -3.90 5.77
CA MET A 37 8.24 -5.36 5.72
C MET A 37 7.69 -5.89 4.39
N VAL A 38 6.65 -5.26 3.84
CA VAL A 38 6.12 -5.63 2.53
C VAL A 38 7.16 -5.36 1.45
N LEU A 39 7.81 -4.20 1.45
CA LEU A 39 8.88 -3.86 0.50
C LEU A 39 10.06 -4.83 0.58
N TRP A 40 10.46 -5.20 1.81
CA TRP A 40 11.51 -6.20 2.03
C TRP A 40 11.11 -7.56 1.45
N ILE A 41 9.89 -8.04 1.72
CA ILE A 41 9.40 -9.31 1.20
C ILE A 41 9.27 -9.26 -0.33
N THR A 42 8.71 -8.19 -0.91
CA THR A 42 8.61 -8.09 -2.37
C THR A 42 9.98 -8.06 -3.01
N HIS A 43 10.95 -7.35 -2.42
CA HIS A 43 12.32 -7.33 -2.94
C HIS A 43 13.00 -8.72 -2.89
N GLU A 44 12.82 -9.47 -1.81
CA GLU A 44 13.43 -10.81 -1.65
C GLU A 44 12.74 -11.90 -2.49
N PHE A 45 11.45 -11.73 -2.81
CA PHE A 45 10.63 -12.75 -3.48
C PHE A 45 10.23 -12.40 -4.92
N GLU A 46 10.41 -11.16 -5.40
CA GLU A 46 10.21 -10.82 -6.80
C GLU A 46 11.44 -11.17 -7.64
N THR A 47 11.38 -12.36 -8.22
CA THR A 47 12.19 -12.71 -9.38
C THR A 47 11.76 -11.84 -10.57
N THR A 48 12.50 -10.77 -10.81
CA THR A 48 12.88 -10.21 -12.13
C THR A 48 11.87 -9.56 -13.08
N GLU A 49 10.54 -9.55 -12.90
CA GLU A 49 9.68 -8.97 -13.99
C GLU A 49 8.61 -7.93 -13.63
N ASN A 50 8.29 -7.67 -12.36
CA ASN A 50 7.31 -6.64 -12.02
C ASN A 50 7.85 -5.71 -10.94
N ASN A 51 8.28 -4.50 -11.31
CA ASN A 51 8.64 -3.48 -10.32
C ASN A 51 7.37 -3.05 -9.57
N LEU A 52 7.13 -3.58 -8.37
CA LEU A 52 6.03 -3.12 -7.52
C LEU A 52 6.34 -1.74 -6.92
N PHE A 53 5.77 -0.71 -7.53
CA PHE A 53 5.78 0.63 -6.96
C PHE A 53 4.69 0.74 -5.91
N VAL A 54 5.07 0.69 -4.63
CA VAL A 54 4.17 1.07 -3.54
C VAL A 54 4.20 2.60 -3.43
N LYS A 55 3.05 3.24 -3.68
CA LYS A 55 2.90 4.69 -3.50
C LYS A 55 2.84 5.02 -2.01
N VAL A 56 3.99 5.32 -1.40
CA VAL A 56 4.08 5.73 0.00
C VAL A 56 3.85 7.25 0.12
N GLY A 57 2.78 7.64 0.82
CA GLY A 57 2.52 9.01 1.23
C GLY A 57 1.72 9.90 0.25
N ALA A 58 0.82 10.71 0.79
CA ALA A 58 -0.03 11.67 0.09
C ALA A 58 0.71 12.92 -0.44
N LYS A 59 1.96 12.78 -0.89
CA LYS A 59 2.80 13.91 -1.33
C LYS A 59 3.56 13.65 -2.64
N LEU A 60 2.93 12.96 -3.58
CA LEU A 60 3.34 13.00 -4.99
C LEU A 60 2.11 13.28 -5.84
N PHE A 61 1.96 14.55 -6.20
CA PHE A 61 0.99 15.05 -7.18
C PHE A 61 1.46 14.84 -8.63
N GLU A 62 2.67 14.32 -8.83
CA GLU A 62 3.24 14.02 -10.15
C GLU A 62 4.05 12.72 -10.11
N GLU A 63 3.99 11.99 -11.22
CA GLU A 63 4.76 10.78 -11.48
C GLU A 63 6.26 11.14 -11.58
N PRO A 64 7.17 10.43 -10.89
CA PRO A 64 8.59 10.65 -11.11
C PRO A 64 8.95 10.17 -12.52
N ASP A 65 9.47 11.08 -13.35
CA ASP A 65 9.99 10.80 -14.69
C ASP A 65 11.19 9.86 -14.59
N VAL A 66 10.92 8.55 -14.64
CA VAL A 66 11.96 7.53 -14.71
C VAL A 66 12.40 7.42 -16.17
N LYS A 67 13.46 8.14 -16.53
CA LYS A 67 14.17 7.88 -17.78
C LYS A 67 15.01 6.61 -17.62
N ALA A 68 14.79 5.68 -18.54
CA ALA A 68 15.55 4.44 -18.70
C ALA A 68 17.04 4.68 -18.94
#